data_AF-A0A3E2UGM5-F1
#
_entry.id   AF-A0A3E2UGM5-F1
#
_cell.length_a   1.000
_cell.length_b   1.000
_cell.length_c   1.000
_cell.angle_alpha   90.00
_cell.angle_beta   90.00
_cell.angle_gamma   90.00
#
_symmetry.space_group_name_H-M   'P 1'
#
loop_
_entity.id
_entity.type
_entity.pdbx_description
1 polymer ?
#
loop_
_entity_poly.entity_id
_entity_poly.type
_entity_poly.pdbx_seq_one_letter_code
_entity_poly.pdbx_strand_id
1 'polypeptide(L)'
;MARYLSRADLSRIAGKYIDQYYTRFGISKDAPEPIDPERLASSVLGLNVKMLPLCSDGSILGLTVFQKCRFTVMLGDGTKLVEVFMPRDVVIDSALAADSCTGCRNFTIAHEAAHHILADLFPNDYGKAVMYRGHIAYRERNGQPSWEEWQANTLAAELLMPTFLVNAEIERAALRLPNGILYKSASDPNYEKILEMAARMGVSWSAIRIRLQQMQVIKGKPIHCHPLDIIRFGE
;
A
#
# COMPACT_ATOMS: atom_id res chain seq x y z
N MET A 1 18.36 -3.91 16.03
CA MET A 1 18.38 -3.17 14.75
C MET A 1 17.11 -3.53 14.00
N ALA A 2 16.57 -2.63 13.18
CA ALA A 2 15.43 -2.97 12.33
C ALA A 2 15.81 -4.08 11.34
N ARG A 3 14.92 -5.02 11.07
CA ARG A 3 15.18 -6.11 10.12
C ARG A 3 15.09 -5.57 8.69
N TYR A 4 16.11 -5.89 7.89
CA TYR A 4 16.16 -5.53 6.47
C TYR A 4 15.63 -6.67 5.59
N LEU A 5 14.44 -6.50 5.02
CA LEU A 5 13.80 -7.46 4.10
C LEU A 5 13.99 -7.02 2.64
N SER A 6 14.36 -7.97 1.78
CA SER A 6 14.39 -7.70 0.34
C SER A 6 12.97 -7.56 -0.23
N ARG A 7 12.84 -7.00 -1.43
CA ARG A 7 11.56 -7.03 -2.17
C ARG A 7 11.05 -8.46 -2.38
N ALA A 8 11.95 -9.42 -2.61
CA ALA A 8 11.59 -10.83 -2.77
C ALA A 8 11.02 -11.41 -1.46
N ASP A 9 11.59 -11.04 -0.30
CA ASP A 9 11.03 -11.42 1.00
C ASP A 9 9.63 -10.85 1.21
N LEU A 10 9.44 -9.57 0.89
CA LEU A 10 8.15 -8.90 1.04
C LEU A 10 7.10 -9.49 0.07
N SER A 11 7.49 -9.82 -1.16
CA SER A 11 6.62 -10.51 -2.13
C SER A 11 6.21 -11.91 -1.64
N ARG A 12 7.15 -12.67 -1.07
CA ARG A 12 6.87 -13.98 -0.44
C ARG A 12 5.95 -13.85 0.77
N ILE A 13 6.10 -12.79 1.57
CA ILE A 13 5.19 -12.50 2.69
C ILE A 13 3.80 -12.17 2.16
N ALA A 14 3.69 -11.26 1.18
CA ALA A 14 2.43 -10.90 0.54
C ALA A 14 1.68 -12.15 0.02
N GLY A 15 2.40 -13.02 -0.69
CA GLY A 15 1.85 -14.26 -1.23
C GLY A 15 1.15 -15.14 -0.19
N LYS A 16 1.68 -15.23 1.04
CA LYS A 16 1.04 -16.00 2.12
C LYS A 16 -0.33 -15.43 2.52
N TYR A 17 -0.45 -14.11 2.61
CA TYR A 17 -1.70 -13.46 2.98
C TYR A 17 -2.70 -13.43 1.82
N ILE A 18 -2.21 -13.30 0.58
CA ILE A 18 -3.03 -13.44 -0.63
C ILE A 18 -3.60 -14.86 -0.73
N ASP A 19 -2.79 -15.89 -0.47
CA ASP A 19 -3.25 -17.28 -0.45
C ASP A 19 -4.35 -17.52 0.60
N GLN A 20 -4.19 -16.93 1.79
CA GLN A 20 -5.23 -16.97 2.83
C GLN A 20 -6.51 -16.24 2.39
N TYR A 21 -6.38 -15.07 1.76
CA TYR A 21 -7.51 -14.31 1.22
C TYR A 21 -8.27 -15.12 0.16
N TYR A 22 -7.56 -15.64 -0.84
CA TYR A 22 -8.14 -16.41 -1.94
C TYR A 22 -8.84 -17.67 -1.41
N THR A 23 -8.19 -18.39 -0.49
CA THR A 23 -8.77 -19.57 0.16
C THR A 23 -10.03 -19.22 0.95
N ARG A 24 -9.99 -18.16 1.76
CA ARG A 24 -11.11 -17.73 2.61
C ARG A 24 -12.34 -17.33 1.80
N PHE A 25 -12.14 -16.82 0.58
CA PHE A 25 -13.22 -16.33 -0.27
C PHE A 25 -13.51 -17.19 -1.50
N GLY A 26 -12.87 -18.36 -1.60
CA GLY A 26 -13.11 -19.29 -2.71
C GLY A 26 -12.69 -18.75 -4.07
N ILE A 27 -11.71 -17.85 -4.13
CA ILE A 27 -11.21 -17.25 -5.38
C ILE A 27 -10.21 -18.21 -6.02
N SER A 28 -10.47 -18.58 -7.28
CA SER A 28 -9.57 -19.45 -8.04
C SER A 28 -8.30 -18.70 -8.47
N LYS A 29 -7.15 -19.38 -8.39
CA LYS A 29 -5.91 -18.85 -8.96
C LYS A 29 -5.90 -18.87 -10.50
N ASP A 30 -6.75 -19.68 -11.12
CA ASP A 30 -6.91 -19.73 -12.58
C ASP A 30 -7.76 -18.56 -13.12
N ALA A 31 -8.55 -17.94 -12.24
CA ALA A 31 -9.37 -16.77 -12.54
C ALA A 31 -9.20 -15.75 -11.40
N PRO A 32 -8.00 -15.15 -11.26
CA PRO A 32 -7.68 -14.31 -10.11
C PRO A 32 -8.50 -13.02 -10.14
N GLU A 33 -8.94 -12.59 -8.95
CA GLU A 33 -9.69 -11.35 -8.74
C GLU A 33 -8.85 -10.32 -7.99
N PRO A 34 -9.08 -9.01 -8.23
CA PRO A 34 -8.47 -7.93 -7.45
C PRO A 34 -8.66 -8.09 -5.94
N ILE A 35 -7.62 -7.74 -5.17
CA ILE A 35 -7.69 -7.76 -3.70
C ILE A 35 -8.43 -6.52 -3.21
N ASP A 36 -9.53 -6.72 -2.51
CA ASP A 36 -10.12 -5.69 -1.66
C ASP A 36 -9.30 -5.56 -0.36
N PRO A 37 -8.59 -4.43 -0.14
CA PRO A 37 -7.73 -4.25 1.02
C PRO A 37 -8.50 -4.13 2.34
N GLU A 38 -9.74 -3.63 2.35
CA GLU A 38 -10.57 -3.59 3.57
C GLU A 38 -10.97 -5.01 3.96
N ARG A 39 -11.37 -5.81 2.97
CA ARG A 39 -11.71 -7.21 3.18
C ARG A 39 -10.48 -8.04 3.60
N LEU A 40 -9.30 -7.76 3.04
CA LEU A 40 -8.04 -8.37 3.47
C LEU A 40 -7.72 -8.00 4.93
N ALA A 41 -7.75 -6.71 5.25
CA ALA A 41 -7.46 -6.20 6.58
C ALA A 41 -8.41 -6.79 7.63
N SER A 42 -9.71 -6.75 7.38
CA SER A 42 -10.71 -7.26 8.33
C SER A 42 -10.74 -8.78 8.44
N SER A 43 -10.88 -9.47 7.31
CA SER A 43 -11.20 -10.90 7.33
C SER A 43 -9.97 -11.80 7.40
N VAL A 44 -8.81 -11.36 6.93
CA VAL A 44 -7.58 -12.17 6.99
C VAL A 44 -6.71 -11.73 8.16
N LEU A 45 -6.55 -10.43 8.36
CA LEU A 45 -5.66 -9.89 9.40
C LEU A 45 -6.38 -9.57 10.72
N GLY A 46 -7.71 -9.60 10.78
CA GLY A 46 -8.46 -9.26 11.99
C GLY A 46 -8.24 -7.82 12.43
N LEU A 47 -8.11 -6.89 11.46
CA LEU A 47 -7.94 -5.45 11.70
C LEU A 47 -9.28 -4.74 11.57
N ASN A 48 -9.44 -3.62 12.27
CA ASN A 48 -10.63 -2.78 12.18
C ASN A 48 -10.31 -1.54 11.35
N VAL A 49 -10.82 -1.48 10.12
CA VAL A 49 -10.64 -0.30 9.27
C VAL A 49 -11.68 0.76 9.66
N LYS A 50 -11.22 1.99 9.91
CA LYS A 50 -12.04 3.15 10.28
C LYS A 50 -11.72 4.32 9.35
N MET A 51 -12.70 5.15 9.04
CA MET A 51 -12.49 6.42 8.32
C MET A 51 -12.86 7.60 9.20
N LEU A 52 -11.91 8.48 9.46
CA LEU A 52 -12.07 9.65 10.32
C LEU A 52 -11.19 10.78 9.80
N PRO A 53 -11.54 12.06 10.04
CA PRO A 53 -10.61 13.14 9.76
C PRO A 53 -9.36 12.98 10.64
N LEU A 54 -8.18 12.94 10.03
CA LEU A 54 -6.90 12.77 10.74
C LEU A 54 -6.13 14.09 10.81
N CYS A 55 -6.22 14.91 9.77
CA CYS A 55 -5.58 16.22 9.72
C CYS A 55 -6.33 17.18 8.78
N SER A 56 -6.31 18.47 9.10
CA SER A 56 -6.99 19.49 8.29
C SER A 56 -6.21 19.87 7.03
N ASP A 57 -4.88 19.65 7.01
CA ASP A 57 -3.99 19.99 5.91
C ASP A 57 -3.70 18.81 4.96
N GLY A 58 -4.25 17.62 5.24
CA GLY A 58 -4.04 16.41 4.45
C GLY A 58 -2.62 15.85 4.52
N SER A 59 -1.83 16.24 5.53
CA SER A 59 -0.47 15.74 5.74
C SER A 59 -0.40 14.26 6.14
N ILE A 60 -1.43 13.77 6.84
CA ILE A 60 -1.58 12.40 7.35
C ILE A 60 -2.68 11.69 6.55
N LEU A 61 -2.35 10.58 5.90
CA LEU A 61 -3.30 9.79 5.11
C LEU A 61 -3.88 8.59 5.86
N GLY A 62 -3.10 8.00 6.76
CA GLY A 62 -3.44 6.78 7.47
C GLY A 62 -2.66 6.63 8.76
N LEU A 63 -3.26 5.86 9.69
CA LEU A 63 -2.73 5.50 11.00
C LEU A 63 -2.80 3.99 11.23
N THR A 64 -1.68 3.42 11.67
CA THR A 64 -1.64 2.06 12.22
C THR A 64 -1.62 2.10 13.75
N VAL A 65 -2.59 1.47 14.42
CA VAL A 65 -2.73 1.52 15.88
C VAL A 65 -2.27 0.21 16.52
N PHE A 66 -1.09 0.25 17.15
CA PHE A 66 -0.51 -0.91 17.83
C PHE A 66 -0.98 -1.07 19.28
N GLN A 67 -1.34 0.04 19.93
CA GLN A 67 -1.73 0.08 21.32
C GLN A 67 -2.88 1.07 21.51
N LYS A 68 -3.70 0.85 22.54
CA LYS A 68 -4.80 1.77 22.85
C LYS A 68 -4.27 3.19 23.05
N CYS A 69 -4.83 4.15 22.33
CA CYS A 69 -4.42 5.55 22.42
C CYS A 69 -5.60 6.50 22.23
N ARG A 70 -5.47 7.69 22.82
CA ARG A 70 -6.41 8.80 22.59
C ARG A 70 -5.85 9.66 21.46
N PHE A 71 -6.67 9.90 20.44
CA PHE A 71 -6.34 10.76 19.31
C PHE A 71 -7.19 12.01 19.35
N THR A 72 -6.64 13.16 18.98
CA THR A 72 -7.37 14.43 18.94
C THR A 72 -7.02 15.19 17.69
N VAL A 73 -8.03 15.57 16.93
CA VAL A 73 -7.89 16.41 15.74
C VAL A 73 -8.74 17.67 15.91
N MET A 74 -8.16 18.80 15.49
CA MET A 74 -8.87 20.07 15.35
C MET A 74 -9.42 20.15 13.92
N LEU A 75 -10.73 20.21 13.77
CA LEU A 75 -11.39 20.45 12.49
C LEU A 75 -11.25 21.93 12.09
N GLY A 76 -11.50 22.24 10.81
CA GLY A 76 -11.32 23.59 10.26
C GLY A 76 -12.24 24.67 10.87
N ASP A 77 -13.36 24.26 11.47
CA ASP A 77 -14.30 25.12 12.21
C ASP A 77 -13.91 25.32 13.68
N GLY A 78 -12.78 24.75 14.13
CA GLY A 78 -12.33 24.78 15.52
C GLY A 78 -12.91 23.65 16.38
N THR A 79 -13.77 22.78 15.82
CA THR A 79 -14.32 21.63 16.55
C THR A 79 -13.20 20.64 16.90
N LYS A 80 -13.19 20.18 18.16
CA LYS A 80 -12.29 19.12 18.65
C LYS A 80 -12.96 17.77 18.50
N LEU A 81 -12.47 16.94 17.59
CA LEU A 81 -12.82 15.53 17.56
C LEU A 81 -11.82 14.76 18.43
N VAL A 82 -12.33 13.99 19.37
CA VAL A 82 -11.51 13.17 20.27
C VAL A 82 -11.98 11.74 20.19
N GLU A 83 -11.08 10.86 19.77
CA GLU A 83 -11.38 9.44 19.55
C GLU A 83 -10.44 8.57 20.38
N VAL A 84 -10.90 7.38 20.76
CA VAL A 84 -10.06 6.37 21.42
C VAL A 84 -9.90 5.20 20.47
N PHE A 85 -8.67 5.02 19.97
CA PHE A 85 -8.34 3.88 19.14
C PHE A 85 -7.89 2.69 19.97
N MET A 86 -8.23 1.51 19.49
CA MET A 86 -7.88 0.22 20.07
C MET A 86 -6.77 -0.43 19.24
N PRO A 87 -5.99 -1.36 19.83
CA PRO A 87 -5.05 -2.16 19.06
C PRO A 87 -5.74 -2.85 17.88
N ARG A 88 -5.05 -2.94 16.74
CA ARG A 88 -5.57 -3.47 15.46
C ARG A 88 -6.52 -2.53 14.71
N ASP A 89 -6.72 -1.30 15.18
CA ASP A 89 -7.36 -0.28 14.36
C ASP A 89 -6.42 0.20 13.25
N VAL A 90 -6.95 0.28 12.02
CA VAL A 90 -6.35 0.96 10.88
C VAL A 90 -7.24 2.14 10.55
N VAL A 91 -6.75 3.36 10.69
CA VAL A 91 -7.57 4.57 10.51
C VAL A 91 -7.12 5.29 9.24
N ILE A 92 -8.06 5.61 8.36
CA ILE A 92 -7.81 6.27 7.08
C ILE A 92 -8.42 7.66 7.12
N ASP A 93 -7.72 8.65 6.57
CA ASP A 93 -8.25 10.01 6.50
C ASP A 93 -9.53 10.05 5.65
N SER A 94 -10.56 10.69 6.19
CA SER A 94 -11.88 10.77 5.55
C SER A 94 -11.86 11.55 4.23
N ALA A 95 -10.86 12.38 3.96
CA ALA A 95 -10.69 13.02 2.66
C ALA A 95 -10.44 12.01 1.52
N LEU A 96 -10.03 10.77 1.84
CA LEU A 96 -9.86 9.70 0.87
C LEU A 96 -11.17 8.94 0.56
N ALA A 97 -12.31 9.34 1.14
CA ALA A 97 -13.60 8.67 0.91
C ALA A 97 -14.12 8.84 -0.52
N ALA A 98 -13.74 9.90 -1.23
CA ALA A 98 -14.20 10.15 -2.59
C ALA A 98 -13.78 9.03 -3.56
N ASP A 99 -14.62 8.72 -4.56
CA ASP A 99 -14.34 7.69 -5.57
C ASP A 99 -13.05 7.99 -6.37
N SER A 100 -12.79 9.27 -6.63
CA SER A 100 -11.54 9.74 -7.27
C SER A 100 -10.28 9.42 -6.46
N CYS A 101 -10.43 9.10 -5.17
CA CYS A 101 -9.35 8.72 -4.28
C CYS A 101 -9.21 7.21 -4.08
N THR A 102 -10.00 6.36 -4.76
CA THR A 102 -10.02 4.90 -4.55
C THR A 102 -8.62 4.28 -4.54
N GLY A 103 -7.79 4.58 -5.54
CA GLY A 103 -6.42 4.05 -5.59
C GLY A 103 -5.51 4.53 -4.45
N CYS A 104 -5.73 5.75 -3.94
CA CYS A 104 -5.00 6.28 -2.79
C CYS A 104 -5.49 5.63 -1.49
N ARG A 105 -6.82 5.55 -1.29
CA ARG A 105 -7.49 4.92 -0.16
C ARG A 105 -7.04 3.46 -0.01
N ASN A 106 -7.16 2.68 -1.08
CA ASN A 106 -6.81 1.27 -1.09
C ASN A 106 -5.33 1.04 -0.76
N PHE A 107 -4.44 1.87 -1.33
CA PHE A 107 -3.01 1.79 -1.01
C PHE A 107 -2.72 2.16 0.44
N THR A 108 -3.37 3.20 0.98
CA THR A 108 -3.22 3.55 2.41
C THR A 108 -3.67 2.40 3.30
N ILE A 109 -4.82 1.78 3.03
CA ILE A 109 -5.30 0.63 3.82
C ILE A 109 -4.31 -0.53 3.77
N ALA A 110 -3.83 -0.89 2.58
CA ALA A 110 -2.83 -1.94 2.42
C ALA A 110 -1.49 -1.60 3.10
N HIS A 111 -1.10 -0.31 3.12
CA HIS A 111 0.09 0.19 3.79
C HIS A 111 -0.01 0.08 5.31
N GLU A 112 -1.10 0.54 5.92
CA GLU A 112 -1.31 0.40 7.36
C GLU A 112 -1.46 -1.08 7.77
N ALA A 113 -2.13 -1.89 6.94
CA ALA A 113 -2.18 -3.33 7.13
C ALA A 113 -0.79 -4.00 7.04
N ALA A 114 0.08 -3.52 6.15
CA ALA A 114 1.46 -4.00 6.03
C ALA A 114 2.28 -3.71 7.28
N HIS A 115 2.09 -2.56 7.93
CA HIS A 115 2.71 -2.29 9.23
C HIS A 115 2.29 -3.32 10.29
N HIS A 116 1.01 -3.68 10.36
CA HIS A 116 0.53 -4.75 11.25
C HIS A 116 1.16 -6.11 10.94
N ILE A 117 1.20 -6.51 9.66
CA ILE A 117 1.85 -7.76 9.24
C ILE A 117 3.31 -7.80 9.70
N LEU A 118 4.05 -6.72 9.44
CA LEU A 118 5.49 -6.65 9.75
C LEU A 118 5.72 -6.63 11.27
N ALA A 119 4.86 -5.96 12.04
CA ALA A 119 4.90 -5.99 13.50
C ALA A 119 4.57 -7.37 14.08
N ASP A 120 3.56 -8.05 13.54
CA ASP A 120 3.17 -9.41 13.98
C ASP A 120 4.27 -10.43 13.65
N LEU A 121 4.93 -10.32 12.49
CA LEU A 121 6.01 -11.23 12.07
C LEU A 121 7.36 -10.96 12.74
N PHE A 122 7.65 -9.69 13.03
CA PHE A 122 8.94 -9.25 13.55
C PHE A 122 8.78 -8.32 14.76
N PRO A 123 8.11 -8.75 15.84
CA PRO A 123 7.75 -7.88 16.97
C PRO A 123 8.95 -7.28 17.71
N ASN A 124 10.12 -7.92 17.60
CA ASN A 124 11.36 -7.44 18.19
C ASN A 124 12.18 -6.54 17.26
N ASP A 125 11.86 -6.47 15.96
CA ASP A 125 12.68 -5.76 14.97
C ASP A 125 11.90 -4.67 14.25
N TYR A 126 10.57 -4.75 14.24
CA TYR A 126 9.69 -3.77 13.62
C TYR A 126 9.02 -2.91 14.69
N GLY A 127 9.12 -1.59 14.58
CA GLY A 127 8.51 -0.68 15.56
C GLY A 127 9.37 -0.34 16.79
N LYS A 128 10.64 -0.75 16.88
CA LYS A 128 11.54 -0.32 17.98
C LYS A 128 11.84 1.19 17.97
N ALA A 129 11.78 1.85 16.81
CA ALA A 129 11.81 3.32 16.70
C ALA A 129 10.44 3.97 16.96
N VAL A 130 9.35 3.21 16.80
CA VAL A 130 7.96 3.66 17.10
C VAL A 130 7.73 3.76 18.61
N MET A 131 8.63 3.21 19.44
CA MET A 131 8.65 3.46 20.89
C MET A 131 8.95 4.92 21.28
N TYR A 132 9.47 5.75 20.36
CA TYR A 132 9.68 7.18 20.61
C TYR A 132 8.57 8.09 20.05
N ARG A 133 7.53 7.54 19.41
CA ARG A 133 6.30 8.26 19.03
C ARG A 133 4.99 7.64 19.51
N GLY A 134 5.03 6.45 20.12
CA GLY A 134 3.96 5.89 20.95
C GLY A 134 2.64 5.66 20.23
N HIS A 135 2.30 4.39 19.99
CA HIS A 135 0.96 3.92 19.63
C HIS A 135 0.52 4.04 18.16
N ILE A 136 1.10 4.95 17.35
CA ILE A 136 0.64 5.26 15.98
C ILE A 136 1.79 5.39 14.96
N ALA A 137 1.67 4.79 13.77
CA ALA A 137 2.51 5.12 12.58
C ALA A 137 1.76 6.09 11.66
N TYR A 138 2.45 7.08 11.07
CA TYR A 138 1.86 8.06 10.16
C TYR A 138 2.38 7.85 8.75
N ARG A 139 1.47 7.70 7.78
CA ARG A 139 1.82 7.90 6.39
C ARG A 139 1.80 9.39 6.05
N GLU A 140 2.95 10.05 6.19
CA GLU A 140 3.15 11.45 5.80
C GLU A 140 3.31 11.57 4.28
N ARG A 141 2.65 12.56 3.65
CA ARG A 141 2.75 12.78 2.20
C ARG A 141 4.18 13.13 1.73
N ASN A 142 4.97 13.78 2.59
CA ASN A 142 6.32 14.30 2.29
C ASN A 142 7.36 13.89 3.34
N GLY A 143 7.12 12.81 4.11
CA GLY A 143 8.01 12.37 5.19
C GLY A 143 9.39 11.93 4.69
N GLN A 144 10.41 12.00 5.56
CA GLN A 144 11.73 11.44 5.23
C GLN A 144 11.62 9.92 5.06
N PRO A 145 12.16 9.35 3.96
CA PRO A 145 12.03 7.93 3.68
C PRO A 145 12.78 7.10 4.73
N SER A 146 12.05 6.28 5.49
CA SER A 146 12.62 5.28 6.39
C SER A 146 12.58 3.89 5.78
N TRP A 147 13.42 2.99 6.29
CA TRP A 147 13.42 1.60 5.87
C TRP A 147 12.08 0.92 6.19
N GLU A 148 11.51 1.19 7.35
CA GLU A 148 10.21 0.66 7.79
C GLU A 148 9.07 1.09 6.86
N GLU A 149 9.02 2.36 6.48
CA GLU A 149 8.06 2.92 5.53
C GLU A 149 8.23 2.32 4.13
N TRP A 150 9.48 2.11 3.69
CA TRP A 150 9.74 1.45 2.42
C TRP A 150 9.26 -0.01 2.42
N GLN A 151 9.47 -0.75 3.52
CA GLN A 151 8.98 -2.12 3.64
C GLN A 151 7.45 -2.17 3.63
N ALA A 152 6.78 -1.25 4.34
CA ALA A 152 5.32 -1.15 4.35
C ALA A 152 4.77 -0.80 2.96
N ASN A 153 5.34 0.22 2.29
CA ASN A 153 5.00 0.58 0.92
C ASN A 153 5.20 -0.57 -0.07
N THR A 154 6.32 -1.29 0.06
CA THR A 154 6.64 -2.41 -0.83
C THR A 154 5.70 -3.58 -0.58
N LEU A 155 5.45 -3.94 0.68
CA LEU A 155 4.50 -5.00 1.02
C LEU A 155 3.07 -4.66 0.56
N ALA A 156 2.62 -3.42 0.76
CA ALA A 156 1.32 -2.95 0.27
C ALA A 156 1.18 -3.08 -1.26
N ALA A 157 2.23 -2.72 -2.00
CA ALA A 157 2.25 -2.88 -3.46
C ALA A 157 2.22 -4.37 -3.88
N GLU A 158 2.94 -5.24 -3.17
CA GLU A 158 2.92 -6.69 -3.42
C GLU A 158 1.57 -7.33 -3.04
N LEU A 159 0.88 -6.82 -2.02
CA LEU A 159 -0.48 -7.27 -1.64
C LEU A 159 -1.53 -6.86 -2.68
N LEU A 160 -1.49 -5.62 -3.17
CA LEU A 160 -2.48 -5.09 -4.13
C LEU A 160 -2.20 -5.50 -5.57
N MET A 161 -0.94 -5.65 -5.95
CA MET A 161 -0.53 -5.93 -7.32
C MET A 161 0.48 -7.10 -7.40
N PRO A 162 0.13 -8.30 -6.89
CA PRO A 162 1.00 -9.46 -7.03
C PRO A 162 1.19 -9.80 -8.51
N THR A 163 2.36 -10.33 -8.86
CA THR A 163 2.76 -10.58 -10.26
C THR A 163 1.72 -11.35 -11.07
N PHE A 164 1.13 -12.40 -10.49
CA PHE A 164 0.13 -13.21 -11.19
C PHE A 164 -1.15 -12.42 -11.54
N LEU A 165 -1.62 -11.54 -10.65
CA LEU A 165 -2.80 -10.73 -10.87
C LEU A 165 -2.53 -9.66 -11.92
N VAL A 166 -1.35 -9.03 -11.88
CA VAL A 166 -0.93 -8.07 -12.90
C VAL A 166 -0.84 -8.74 -14.27
N ASN A 167 -0.28 -9.95 -14.35
CA ASN A 167 -0.23 -10.72 -15.60
C ASN A 167 -1.63 -11.03 -16.14
N ALA A 168 -2.56 -11.48 -15.29
CA ALA A 168 -3.94 -11.73 -15.69
C ALA A 168 -4.62 -10.45 -16.24
N GLU A 169 -4.35 -9.28 -15.66
CA GLU A 169 -4.89 -8.02 -16.17
C GLU A 169 -4.22 -7.55 -17.46
N ILE A 170 -2.91 -7.82 -17.65
CA ILE A 170 -2.21 -7.58 -18.92
C ILE A 170 -2.86 -8.40 -20.05
N GLU A 171 -3.13 -9.68 -19.78
CA GLU A 171 -3.80 -10.59 -20.71
C GLU A 171 -5.23 -10.13 -21.00
N ARG A 172 -6.01 -9.82 -19.96
CA ARG A 172 -7.39 -9.31 -20.09
C ARG A 172 -7.46 -8.04 -20.94
N ALA A 173 -6.55 -7.10 -20.74
CA ALA A 173 -6.50 -5.85 -21.49
C ALA A 173 -5.93 -6.01 -22.92
N ALA A 174 -5.42 -7.21 -23.26
CA ALA A 174 -4.70 -7.49 -24.49
C ALA A 174 -3.66 -6.38 -24.76
N LEU A 175 -2.85 -6.07 -23.75
CA LEU A 175 -1.82 -5.04 -23.88
C LEU A 175 -0.80 -5.49 -24.93
N ARG A 176 -0.67 -4.70 -26.00
CA ARG A 176 0.35 -4.93 -27.01
C ARG A 176 1.61 -4.21 -26.53
N LEU A 177 2.57 -4.98 -26.05
CA LEU A 177 3.78 -4.46 -25.39
C LEU A 177 5.05 -4.73 -26.21
N PRO A 178 5.19 -4.23 -27.45
CA PRO A 178 6.48 -4.24 -28.12
C PRO A 178 7.32 -3.08 -27.57
N ASN A 179 8.20 -3.34 -26.58
CA ASN A 179 9.23 -2.37 -26.14
C ASN A 179 8.71 -0.95 -25.81
N GLY A 180 7.46 -0.83 -25.38
CA GLY A 180 6.74 0.45 -25.24
C GLY A 180 7.35 1.33 -24.15
N ILE A 181 7.85 2.49 -24.57
CA ILE A 181 8.23 3.57 -23.66
C ILE A 181 6.94 4.30 -23.31
N LEU A 182 6.46 4.15 -22.08
CA LEU A 182 5.28 4.86 -21.63
C LEU A 182 5.69 6.28 -21.24
N TYR A 183 5.72 7.18 -22.22
CA TYR A 183 5.57 8.60 -21.90
C TYR A 183 4.14 8.83 -21.45
N LYS A 184 3.93 9.73 -20.48
CA LYS A 184 2.60 10.27 -20.16
C LYS A 184 2.13 11.10 -21.35
N SER A 185 1.72 10.43 -22.41
CA SER A 185 1.14 11.03 -23.61
C SER A 185 -0.21 10.38 -23.81
N ALA A 186 -1.26 11.19 -23.94
CA ALA A 186 -2.59 10.73 -24.32
C ALA A 186 -2.61 10.00 -25.68
N SER A 187 -1.49 10.04 -26.43
CA SER A 187 -1.31 9.34 -27.69
C SER A 187 -0.80 7.89 -27.55
N ASP A 188 -0.48 7.41 -26.34
CA ASP A 188 -0.08 5.99 -26.17
C ASP A 188 -1.32 5.09 -26.26
N PRO A 189 -1.39 4.13 -27.21
CA PRO A 189 -2.54 3.23 -27.35
C PRO A 189 -2.77 2.33 -26.13
N ASN A 190 -1.80 2.22 -25.22
CA ASN A 190 -1.92 1.48 -23.97
C ASN A 190 -2.41 2.35 -22.80
N TYR A 191 -2.47 3.68 -22.93
CA TYR A 191 -2.81 4.57 -21.82
C TYR A 191 -4.21 4.26 -21.25
N GLU A 192 -5.24 4.26 -22.09
CA GLU A 192 -6.61 3.95 -21.66
C GLU A 192 -6.72 2.53 -21.10
N LYS A 193 -6.05 1.56 -21.73
CA LYS A 193 -6.04 0.17 -21.25
C LYS A 193 -5.45 0.03 -19.85
N ILE A 194 -4.34 0.73 -19.57
CA ILE A 194 -3.69 0.72 -18.26
C ILE A 194 -4.54 1.50 -17.24
N LEU A 195 -5.25 2.56 -17.64
CA LEU A 195 -6.21 3.25 -16.79
C LEU A 195 -7.35 2.31 -16.37
N GLU A 196 -7.92 1.57 -17.32
CA GLU A 196 -8.95 0.58 -17.03
C GLU A 196 -8.42 -0.56 -16.15
N MET A 197 -7.20 -1.04 -16.38
CA MET A 197 -6.55 -2.00 -15.48
C MET A 197 -6.42 -1.43 -14.06
N ALA A 198 -5.95 -0.18 -13.93
CA ALA A 198 -5.82 0.47 -12.63
C ALA A 198 -7.18 0.55 -11.91
N ALA A 199 -8.24 0.93 -12.64
CA ALA A 199 -9.59 1.01 -12.12
C ALA A 199 -10.11 -0.36 -11.66
N ARG A 200 -9.96 -1.41 -12.47
CA ARG A 200 -10.36 -2.78 -12.10
C ARG A 200 -9.60 -3.30 -10.88
N MET A 201 -8.30 -3.03 -10.81
CA MET A 201 -7.46 -3.41 -9.67
C MET A 201 -7.66 -2.52 -8.44
N GLY A 202 -8.43 -1.43 -8.54
CA GLY A 202 -8.63 -0.48 -7.46
C GLY A 202 -7.34 0.25 -7.04
N VAL A 203 -6.41 0.48 -7.97
CA VAL A 203 -5.13 1.17 -7.73
C VAL A 203 -5.02 2.45 -8.55
N SER A 204 -4.10 3.34 -8.17
CA SER A 204 -3.87 4.56 -8.97
C SER A 204 -3.11 4.27 -10.27
N TRP A 205 -3.31 5.11 -11.28
CA TRP A 205 -2.50 5.12 -12.50
C TRP A 205 -0.99 5.06 -12.22
N SER A 206 -0.53 5.89 -11.28
CA SER A 206 0.88 5.94 -10.91
C SER A 206 1.37 4.61 -10.33
N ALA A 207 0.56 3.96 -9.49
CA ALA A 207 0.90 2.68 -8.85
C ALA A 207 1.02 1.55 -9.88
N ILE A 208 0.02 1.39 -10.77
CA ILE A 208 0.09 0.33 -11.79
C ILE A 208 1.26 0.56 -12.75
N ARG A 209 1.52 1.82 -13.14
CA ARG A 209 2.67 2.16 -14.00
C ARG A 209 4.00 1.80 -13.32
N ILE A 210 4.14 2.10 -12.04
CA ILE A 210 5.33 1.73 -11.24
C ILE A 210 5.50 0.21 -11.24
N ARG A 211 4.42 -0.53 -11.03
CA ARG A 211 4.46 -1.99 -11.00
C ARG A 211 4.85 -2.59 -12.35
N LEU A 212 4.26 -2.11 -13.45
CA LEU A 212 4.62 -2.54 -14.80
C LEU A 212 6.08 -2.25 -15.14
N GLN A 213 6.64 -1.12 -14.66
CA GLN A 213 8.08 -0.82 -14.80
C GLN A 213 8.95 -1.77 -13.98
N GLN A 214 8.57 -2.07 -12.73
CA GLN A 214 9.28 -3.04 -11.89
C GLN A 214 9.28 -4.45 -12.48
N MET A 215 8.19 -4.83 -13.15
CA MET A 215 8.07 -6.10 -13.87
C MET A 215 8.73 -6.06 -15.26
N GLN A 216 9.37 -4.96 -15.64
CA GLN A 216 10.03 -4.76 -16.95
C GLN A 216 9.08 -4.93 -18.15
N VAL A 217 7.77 -4.81 -17.92
CA VAL A 217 6.72 -4.86 -18.96
C VAL A 217 6.77 -3.61 -19.83
N ILE A 218 7.07 -2.46 -19.22
CA ILE A 218 7.18 -1.17 -19.91
C ILE A 218 8.53 -0.51 -19.61
N LYS A 219 9.07 0.21 -20.59
CA LYS A 219 10.30 1.00 -20.40
C LYS A 219 9.96 2.34 -19.74
N GLY A 220 10.82 2.77 -18.84
CA GLY A 220 10.73 4.09 -18.21
C GLY A 220 12.04 4.48 -17.55
N LYS A 221 12.13 5.73 -17.08
CA LYS A 221 13.23 6.11 -16.19
C LYS A 221 13.22 5.18 -14.96
N PRO A 222 14.39 4.76 -14.46
CA PRO A 222 14.46 4.03 -13.20
C PRO A 222 13.63 4.77 -12.16
N ILE A 223 12.67 4.09 -11.56
CA ILE A 223 11.98 4.65 -10.41
C ILE A 223 12.95 4.46 -9.26
N HIS A 224 13.58 5.55 -8.81
CA HIS A 224 14.30 5.56 -7.55
C HIS A 224 13.29 5.25 -6.45
N CYS A 225 13.23 3.99 -6.04
CA CYS A 225 12.37 3.53 -4.97
C CYS A 225 13.24 3.13 -3.79
N HIS A 226 13.85 4.11 -3.13
CA HIS A 226 14.83 3.82 -2.09
C HIS A 226 14.56 4.49 -0.74
N PRO A 227 14.96 3.81 0.36
CA PRO A 227 15.30 4.45 1.64
C PRO A 227 16.81 4.66 1.87
N LEU A 228 17.68 4.27 0.94
CA LEU A 228 19.15 4.20 1.01
C LEU A 228 19.73 3.91 -0.39
N ASP A 229 19.61 4.77 -1.41
CA ASP A 229 20.42 4.66 -2.66
C ASP A 229 21.97 4.69 -2.37
N ILE A 230 22.35 4.50 -1.10
CA ILE A 230 23.53 4.65 -0.28
C ILE A 230 23.61 3.41 0.66
N ILE A 231 23.79 2.20 0.14
CA ILE A 231 24.76 1.31 0.77
C ILE A 231 25.73 0.93 -0.36
N ARG A 232 26.67 1.84 -0.62
CA ARG A 232 27.97 1.42 -1.14
C ARG A 232 28.61 0.55 -0.07
N PHE A 233 28.60 -0.75 -0.27
CA PHE A 233 29.80 -1.54 -0.04
C PHE A 233 30.39 -1.69 -1.45
N GLY A 234 31.57 -1.17 -1.80
CA GLY A 234 32.72 -1.06 -0.92
C GLY A 234 33.22 -2.45 -0.56
N GLU A 235 33.28 -3.35 -1.54
CA GLU A 235 34.37 -4.28 -1.86
C GLU A 235 34.18 -4.82 -3.28
#